data_AF-A0A6J7KR47-F1
#
_entry.id   AF-A0A6J7KR47-F1
#
_cell.length_a   1.000
_cell.length_b   1.000
_cell.length_c   1.000
_cell.angle_alpha   90.00
_cell.angle_beta   90.00
_cell.angle_gamma   90.00
#
_symmetry.space_group_name_H-M   'P 1'
#
loop_
_entity.id
_entity.type
_entity.pdbx_description
1 polymer ?
#
loop_
_entity_poly.entity_id
_entity_poly.type
_entity_poly.pdbx_seq_one_letter_code
_entity_poly.pdbx_strand_id
1 'polypeptide(L)'
;MARDKNGLEKALTEIPALREEFEKNVRVLGDPDGINQSLEKVGRVADFFELGELMCRDALMREESCGGHFRVEHQTEEGEAKRDDANFSFVGAWEWEGAATTPTLHKEPLVFETVKPVERSYK
;
A
#
# COMPACT_ATOMS: atom_id res chain seq x y z
N MET A 1 5.11 8.56 9.47
CA MET A 1 5.15 7.99 8.10
C MET A 1 4.28 8.84 7.21
N ALA A 2 4.79 10.00 6.80
CA ALA A 2 4.09 10.88 5.88
C ALA A 2 4.25 10.38 4.45
N ARG A 3 3.25 10.64 3.60
CA ARG A 3 3.22 10.26 2.19
C ARG A 3 2.80 11.47 1.37
N ASP A 4 3.24 11.51 0.12
CA ASP A 4 2.77 12.48 -0.87
C ASP A 4 2.60 11.77 -2.22
N LYS A 5 1.81 12.39 -3.10
CA LYS A 5 1.46 11.88 -4.43
C LYS A 5 2.68 11.57 -5.27
N ASN A 6 3.65 12.49 -5.32
CA ASN A 6 4.85 12.34 -6.15
C ASN A 6 5.69 11.15 -5.69
N GLY A 7 5.86 10.98 -4.38
CA GLY A 7 6.57 9.85 -3.79
C GLY A 7 5.87 8.51 -4.07
N LEU A 8 4.53 8.49 -4.02
CA LEU A 8 3.73 7.30 -4.32
C LEU A 8 3.78 6.92 -5.81
N GLU A 9 3.63 7.89 -6.71
CA GLU A 9 3.75 7.69 -8.16
C GLU A 9 5.16 7.22 -8.55
N LYS A 10 6.18 7.80 -7.92
CA LYS A 10 7.57 7.38 -8.07
C LYS A 10 7.75 5.92 -7.61
N ALA A 11 7.25 5.57 -6.43
CA ALA A 11 7.35 4.21 -5.90
C ALA A 11 6.65 3.19 -6.82
N LEU A 12 5.49 3.53 -7.39
CA LEU A 12 4.78 2.68 -8.36
C LEU A 12 5.53 2.49 -9.67
N THR A 13 6.50 3.36 -9.98
CA THR A 13 7.41 3.18 -11.13
C THR A 13 8.65 2.37 -10.74
N GLU A 14 9.23 2.63 -9.56
CA GLU A 14 10.49 2.01 -9.13
C GLU A 14 10.33 0.56 -8.65
N ILE A 15 9.22 0.23 -7.98
CA ILE A 15 9.00 -1.13 -7.44
C ILE A 15 8.96 -2.19 -8.55
N PRO A 16 8.21 -2.00 -9.67
CA PRO A 16 8.25 -2.94 -10.79
C PRO A 16 9.65 -3.09 -11.39
N ALA A 17 10.39 -2.00 -11.55
CA ALA A 17 11.76 -2.03 -12.08
C ALA A 17 12.72 -2.82 -11.16
N LEU A 18 12.61 -2.63 -9.84
CA LEU A 18 13.38 -3.38 -8.86
C LEU A 18 13.00 -4.87 -8.84
N ARG A 19 11.71 -5.20 -9.03
CA ARG A 19 11.25 -6.58 -9.15
C ARG A 19 11.87 -7.26 -10.38
N GLU A 20 11.85 -6.61 -11.54
CA GLU A 20 12.48 -7.13 -12.75
C GLU A 20 13.99 -7.33 -12.59
N GLU A 21 14.68 -6.37 -11.95
CA GLU A 21 16.10 -6.50 -11.65
C GLU A 21 16.38 -7.67 -10.71
N PHE A 22 15.56 -7.82 -9.66
CA PHE A 22 15.65 -8.92 -8.70
C PHE A 22 15.47 -10.28 -9.39
N GLU A 23 14.42 -10.46 -10.19
CA GLU A 23 14.16 -11.70 -10.92
C GLU A 23 15.30 -12.08 -11.86
N LYS A 24 15.88 -11.08 -12.55
CA LYS A 24 16.97 -11.29 -13.50
C LYS A 24 18.30 -11.65 -12.81
N ASN A 25 18.57 -11.07 -11.65
CA ASN A 25 19.92 -11.08 -11.06
C ASN A 25 20.04 -11.90 -9.78
N VAL A 26 18.94 -12.31 -9.16
CA VAL A 26 18.98 -13.03 -7.88
C VAL A 26 19.74 -14.35 -8.02
N ARG A 27 20.63 -14.61 -7.07
CA ARG A 27 21.38 -15.87 -6.97
C ARG A 27 21.02 -16.56 -5.68
N VAL A 28 20.44 -17.74 -5.80
CA VAL A 28 20.07 -18.57 -4.64
C VAL A 28 21.22 -19.53 -4.36
N LEU A 29 21.88 -19.36 -3.22
CA LEU A 29 22.94 -20.26 -2.77
C LEU A 29 22.38 -21.36 -1.88
N GLY A 30 23.00 -22.53 -1.89
CA GLY A 30 22.65 -23.66 -1.05
C GLY A 30 22.68 -24.97 -1.83
N ASP A 31 22.31 -26.04 -1.14
CA ASP A 31 22.28 -27.40 -1.68
C ASP A 31 20.82 -27.83 -1.94
N PRO A 32 20.53 -28.58 -3.02
CA PRO A 32 19.19 -29.13 -3.27
C PRO A 32 18.76 -30.22 -2.26
N ASP A 33 19.71 -30.94 -1.66
CA ASP A 33 19.46 -32.05 -0.75
C ASP A 33 19.37 -31.53 0.70
N GLY A 34 18.31 -30.78 1.00
CA GLY A 34 18.02 -30.31 2.35
C GLY A 34 17.15 -29.04 2.41
N ILE A 35 17.04 -28.47 3.61
CA ILE A 35 16.35 -27.19 3.82
C ILE A 35 17.25 -26.05 3.35
N ASN A 36 16.78 -25.29 2.36
CA ASN A 36 17.50 -24.11 1.85
C ASN A 36 16.87 -22.80 2.36
N GLN A 37 17.40 -22.27 3.45
CA GLN A 37 16.94 -20.98 4.01
C GLN A 37 17.18 -19.78 3.08
N SER A 38 18.15 -19.86 2.17
CA SER A 38 18.37 -18.80 1.17
C SER A 38 17.20 -18.72 0.21
N LEU A 39 16.68 -19.88 -0.21
CA LEU A 39 15.49 -19.96 -1.06
C LEU A 39 14.26 -19.37 -0.35
N GLU A 40 14.05 -19.69 0.94
CA GLU A 40 12.97 -19.10 1.73
C GLU A 40 13.05 -17.57 1.80
N LYS A 41 14.25 -17.02 2.03
CA LYS A 41 14.47 -15.57 2.10
C LYS A 41 14.20 -14.91 0.75
N VAL A 42 14.62 -15.54 -0.35
CA VAL A 42 14.36 -15.05 -1.71
C VAL A 42 12.86 -15.02 -1.99
N GLY A 43 12.11 -16.07 -1.61
CA GLY A 43 10.65 -16.08 -1.72
C GLY A 43 9.99 -14.93 -0.94
N ARG A 44 10.41 -14.68 0.31
CA ARG A 44 9.87 -13.56 1.10
C ARG A 44 10.16 -12.19 0.47
N VAL A 45 11.36 -12.00 -0.09
CA VAL A 45 11.69 -10.75 -0.79
C VAL A 45 10.84 -10.60 -2.05
N ALA A 46 10.60 -11.69 -2.78
CA ALA A 46 9.71 -11.69 -3.93
C ALA A 46 8.29 -11.23 -3.54
N ASP A 47 7.73 -11.78 -2.45
CA ASP A 47 6.41 -11.39 -1.92
C ASP A 47 6.34 -9.90 -1.56
N PHE A 48 7.42 -9.32 -1.03
CA PHE A 48 7.46 -7.91 -0.65
C PHE A 48 7.34 -6.95 -1.83
N PHE A 49 7.75 -7.34 -3.05
CA PHE A 49 7.54 -6.49 -4.22
C PHE A 49 6.06 -6.34 -4.55
N GLU A 50 5.30 -7.44 -4.56
CA GLU A 50 3.86 -7.40 -4.83
C GLU A 50 3.12 -6.65 -3.72
N LEU A 51 3.41 -6.97 -2.45
CA LEU A 51 2.80 -6.31 -1.31
C LEU A 51 3.13 -4.80 -1.29
N GLY A 52 4.39 -4.44 -1.52
CA GLY A 52 4.85 -3.05 -1.54
C GLY A 52 4.18 -2.24 -2.66
N GLU A 53 4.10 -2.80 -3.87
CA GLU A 53 3.41 -2.17 -4.99
C GLU A 53 1.93 -1.93 -4.66
N LEU A 54 1.26 -2.93 -4.08
CA LEU A 54 -0.14 -2.84 -3.69
C LEU A 54 -0.37 -1.79 -2.59
N MET A 55 0.50 -1.73 -1.58
CA MET A 55 0.43 -0.72 -0.52
C MET A 55 0.58 0.70 -1.08
N CYS A 56 1.50 0.92 -2.03
CA CYS A 56 1.66 2.21 -2.68
C CYS A 56 0.44 2.57 -3.53
N ARG A 57 -0.14 1.61 -4.25
CA ARG A 57 -1.35 1.81 -5.06
C ARG A 57 -2.56 2.18 -4.20
N ASP A 58 -2.78 1.46 -3.10
CA ASP A 58 -3.85 1.76 -2.15
C ASP A 58 -3.67 3.16 -1.55
N ALA A 59 -2.45 3.49 -1.11
CA ALA A 59 -2.13 4.80 -0.55
C ALA A 59 -2.26 5.95 -1.57
N LEU A 60 -2.00 5.69 -2.86
CA LEU A 60 -2.19 6.68 -3.92
C LEU A 60 -3.68 6.92 -4.19
N MET A 61 -4.46 5.85 -4.31
CA MET A 61 -5.90 5.87 -4.53
C MET A 61 -6.65 6.58 -3.39
N ARG A 62 -6.21 6.39 -2.14
CA ARG A 62 -6.79 7.03 -0.96
C ARG A 62 -6.27 8.46 -0.76
N GLU A 63 -6.87 9.41 -1.45
CA GLU A 63 -6.55 10.85 -1.37
C GLU A 63 -7.19 11.53 -0.14
N GLU A 64 -6.84 11.07 1.05
CA GLU A 64 -7.21 11.66 2.35
C GLU A 64 -6.12 11.39 3.40
N SER A 65 -6.25 11.96 4.61
CA SER A 65 -5.53 11.47 5.79
C SER A 65 -6.49 10.91 6.83
N CYS A 66 -6.34 9.63 7.15
CA CYS A 66 -7.18 8.92 8.10
C CYS A 66 -6.36 7.89 8.90
N GLY A 67 -6.30 8.07 10.23
CA GLY A 67 -5.57 7.18 11.12
C GLY A 67 -4.06 7.15 10.80
N GLY A 68 -3.52 5.95 10.52
CA GLY A 68 -2.11 5.77 10.14
C GLY A 68 -1.79 6.10 8.68
N HIS A 69 -2.82 6.38 7.86
CA HIS A 69 -2.65 6.88 6.51
C HIS A 69 -2.61 8.39 6.50
N PHE A 70 -1.42 8.96 6.28
CA PHE A 70 -1.20 10.41 6.35
C PHE A 70 -0.60 10.93 5.05
N ARG A 71 -1.45 11.62 4.28
CA ARG A 71 -1.08 12.36 3.06
C ARG A 71 -0.86 13.81 3.42
N VAL A 72 0.35 14.33 3.19
CA VAL A 72 0.73 15.71 3.59
C VAL A 72 -0.11 16.77 2.88
N GLU A 73 -0.68 16.43 1.71
CA GLU A 73 -1.57 17.32 0.96
C GLU A 73 -3.00 17.35 1.53
N HIS A 74 -3.32 16.41 2.43
CA HIS A 74 -4.63 16.24 3.06
C HIS A 74 -4.49 16.33 4.58
N GLN A 75 -4.02 17.47 5.06
CA GLN A 75 -3.91 17.78 6.49
C GLN A 75 -4.62 19.11 6.80
N THR A 76 -4.96 19.33 8.06
CA THR A 76 -5.50 20.63 8.53
C THR A 76 -4.39 21.69 8.55
N GLU A 77 -4.75 22.95 8.79
CA GLU A 77 -3.76 24.04 8.91
C GLU A 77 -2.79 23.82 10.08
N GLU A 78 -3.22 23.07 11.09
CA GLU A 78 -2.44 22.67 12.26
C GLU A 78 -1.61 21.39 12.04
N GLY A 79 -1.68 20.79 10.84
CA GLY A 79 -0.95 19.57 10.49
C GLY A 79 -1.58 18.28 11.03
N GLU A 80 -2.85 18.30 11.43
CA GLU A 80 -3.58 17.09 11.83
C GLU A 80 -4.16 16.37 10.59
N ALA A 81 -4.48 15.08 10.74
CA ALA A 81 -5.05 14.28 9.66
C ALA A 81 -6.44 14.80 9.26
N LYS A 82 -6.59 15.26 8.02
CA LYS A 82 -7.87 15.70 7.46
C LYS A 82 -8.54 14.53 6.73
N ARG A 83 -9.52 13.92 7.40
CA ARG A 83 -10.31 12.81 6.85
C ARG A 83 -11.35 13.31 5.84
N ASP A 84 -11.62 12.53 4.81
CA ASP A 84 -12.65 12.85 3.81
C ASP A 84 -13.74 11.77 3.78
N ASP A 85 -14.71 11.93 4.70
CA ASP A 85 -15.83 11.01 4.88
C ASP A 85 -16.79 10.98 3.69
N ALA A 86 -16.77 12.00 2.80
CA ALA A 86 -17.64 12.04 1.63
C ALA A 86 -17.19 11.06 0.54
N ASN A 87 -15.87 10.92 0.35
CA ASN A 87 -15.30 10.11 -0.73
C ASN A 87 -14.69 8.79 -0.24
N PHE A 88 -14.25 8.72 1.02
CA PHE A 88 -13.43 7.60 1.51
C PHE A 88 -14.01 6.83 2.71
N SER A 89 -15.31 7.00 3.00
CA SER A 89 -16.06 6.20 3.97
C SER A 89 -16.37 4.78 3.44
N PHE A 90 -15.32 4.00 3.18
CA PHE A 90 -15.38 2.61 2.73
C PHE A 90 -14.16 1.82 3.18
N VAL A 91 -14.33 0.50 3.32
CA VAL A 91 -13.21 -0.45 3.34
C VAL A 91 -12.96 -0.96 1.93
N GLY A 92 -11.68 -1.12 1.59
CA GLY A 92 -11.23 -1.56 0.28
C GLY A 92 -10.57 -2.94 0.35
N ALA A 93 -10.83 -3.76 -0.65
CA ALA A 93 -10.08 -4.99 -0.90
C ALA A 93 -9.62 -4.99 -2.36
N TRP A 94 -8.35 -5.31 -2.59
CA TRP A 94 -7.79 -5.39 -3.93
C TRP A 94 -7.76 -6.85 -4.37
N GLU A 95 -8.48 -7.15 -5.45
CA GLU A 95 -8.47 -8.46 -6.11
C GLU A 95 -7.20 -8.62 -6.95
N TRP A 96 -6.54 -9.76 -6.77
CA TRP A 96 -5.39 -10.14 -7.59
C TRP A 96 -5.87 -10.61 -8.96
N GLU A 97 -5.32 -10.01 -10.02
CA GLU A 97 -5.75 -10.22 -11.41
C GLU A 97 -4.67 -10.92 -12.25
N GLY A 98 -3.58 -11.38 -11.62
CA GLY A 98 -2.40 -11.85 -12.34
C GLY A 98 -1.18 -10.98 -12.11
N ALA A 99 0.00 -11.58 -12.28
CA ALA A 99 1.26 -10.85 -12.31
C ALA A 99 1.23 -9.78 -13.42
N ALA A 100 1.78 -8.60 -13.12
CA ALA A 100 1.83 -7.43 -14.01
C ALA A 100 0.46 -6.88 -14.47
N THR A 101 -0.64 -7.32 -13.86
CA THR A 101 -1.99 -6.77 -14.11
C THR A 101 -2.35 -5.80 -12.99
N THR A 102 -3.03 -4.71 -13.33
CA THR A 102 -3.53 -3.78 -12.30
C THR A 102 -4.67 -4.45 -11.52
N PRO A 103 -4.56 -4.58 -10.18
CA PRO A 103 -5.58 -5.22 -9.38
C PRO A 103 -6.89 -4.41 -9.38
N THR A 104 -8.02 -5.11 -9.20
CA THR A 104 -9.35 -4.48 -9.12
C THR A 104 -9.66 -4.10 -7.68
N LEU A 105 -10.05 -2.84 -7.45
CA LEU A 105 -10.48 -2.38 -6.12
C LEU A 105 -11.97 -2.64 -5.90
N HIS A 106 -12.29 -3.51 -4.96
CA HIS A 106 -13.63 -3.68 -4.41
C HIS A 106 -13.81 -2.76 -3.20
N LYS A 107 -14.94 -2.06 -3.14
CA LYS A 107 -15.27 -1.12 -2.06
C LYS A 107 -16.55 -1.56 -1.36
N GLU A 108 -16.49 -1.65 -0.05
CA GLU A 108 -17.67 -1.83 0.81
C GLU A 108 -17.92 -0.53 1.60
N PRO A 109 -19.05 0.17 1.35
CA PRO A 109 -19.37 1.41 2.04
C PRO A 109 -19.54 1.23 3.55
N LEU A 110 -18.99 2.17 4.33
CA LEU A 110 -19.20 2.20 5.77
C LEU A 110 -20.38 3.11 6.11
N VAL A 111 -21.42 2.52 6.72
CA VAL A 111 -22.62 3.23 7.16
C VAL A 111 -22.66 3.31 8.68
N PHE A 112 -22.65 4.53 9.20
CA PHE A 112 -22.68 4.80 10.64
C PHE A 112 -24.09 5.22 11.08
N GLU A 113 -24.86 4.28 11.64
CA GLU A 113 -26.25 4.52 12.06
C GLU A 113 -26.35 5.21 13.43
N THR A 114 -25.57 4.73 14.41
CA THR A 114 -25.70 5.17 15.82
C THR A 114 -24.77 6.33 16.18
N VAL A 115 -23.51 6.29 15.71
CA VAL A 115 -22.50 7.29 16.05
C VAL A 115 -21.99 7.91 14.77
N LYS A 116 -22.32 9.18 14.53
CA LYS A 116 -21.80 9.89 13.36
C LYS A 116 -20.32 10.20 13.54
N PRO A 117 -19.49 9.92 12.51
CA PRO A 117 -18.08 10.28 12.57
C PRO A 117 -17.93 11.79 12.77
N VAL A 118 -17.00 12.17 13.64
CA VAL A 118 -16.53 13.54 13.80
C VAL A 118 -15.04 13.58 13.47
N GLU A 119 -14.54 14.75 13.10
CA GLU A 119 -13.11 14.97 12.95
C GLU A 119 -12.43 14.82 14.32
N ARG A 120 -11.32 14.08 14.36
CA ARG A 120 -10.60 13.80 15.59
C ARG A 120 -9.47 14.81 15.75
N SER A 121 -9.49 15.58 16.84
CA SER A 121 -8.38 16.43 17.26
C SER A 121 -7.77 15.92 18.56
N TYR A 122 -6.46 16.11 18.73
CA TYR A 122 -5.73 15.78 19.96
C TYR A 122 -5.48 16.98 20.87
N LYS A 123 -6.02 18.14 20.50
CA LYS A 123 -6.02 19.34 21.33
C LYS A 123 -7.10 19.32 22.40
#